data_AF-G7ZIQ2-F1
#
_entry.id   AF-G7ZIQ2-F1
#
_cell.length_a   1.000
_cell.length_b   1.000
_cell.length_c   1.000
_cell.angle_alpha   90.00
_cell.angle_beta   90.00
_cell.angle_gamma   90.00
#
_symmetry.space_group_name_H-M   'P 1'
#
loop_
_entity.id
_entity.type
_entity.pdbx_description
1 polymer ?
#
loop_
_entity_poly.entity_id
_entity_poly.type
_entity_poly.pdbx_seq_one_letter_code
_entity_poly.pdbx_strand_id
1 'polypeptide(L)'
;MRLLVCRTMAPYGTTPALAALRAAEAAAGLNQTETYLAFTDRIRRTRRSLLRFLIQAQEEGSMVAGYGAPAKGNTLLNYCGVDASFIAFTVDRSPHKQGTWLPGTRIPVLAPNAIDVARPDYLLILPWNLADEIMEHMAHVREWGCRFVIPIPETRILA
;
A
#
# COMPACT_ATOMS: atom_id res chain seq x y z
N MET A 1 19.59 9.10 -5.75
CA MET A 1 20.56 9.35 -6.84
C MET A 1 20.38 8.29 -7.93
N ARG A 2 20.00 8.69 -9.14
CA ARG A 2 19.91 7.79 -10.30
C ARG A 2 21.24 7.78 -11.04
N LEU A 3 21.81 6.60 -11.24
CA LEU A 3 23.01 6.42 -12.05
C LEU A 3 22.60 5.89 -13.42
N LEU A 4 23.03 6.58 -14.47
CA LEU A 4 22.92 6.12 -15.84
C LEU A 4 24.33 5.80 -16.31
N VAL A 5 24.61 4.52 -16.43
CA VAL A 5 25.94 3.99 -16.75
C VAL A 5 25.89 3.29 -18.10
N CYS A 6 26.90 3.54 -18.92
CA CYS A 6 27.13 2.85 -20.18
C CYS A 6 28.63 2.52 -20.29
N ARG A 7 28.99 1.56 -21.15
CA ARG A 7 30.39 1.29 -21.45
C ARG A 7 31.02 2.47 -22.17
N THR A 8 32.31 2.72 -21.95
CA THR A 8 33.04 3.84 -22.58
C THR A 8 32.95 3.85 -24.11
N MET A 9 32.87 2.68 -24.75
CA MET A 9 32.72 2.55 -26.21
C MET A 9 31.26 2.36 -26.67
N ALA A 10 30.27 2.58 -25.79
CA ALA A 10 28.88 2.46 -26.19
C ALA A 10 28.51 3.61 -27.16
N PRO A 11 27.72 3.35 -28.21
CA PRO A 11 27.35 4.35 -29.22
C PRO A 11 26.29 5.36 -28.72
N TYR A 12 25.91 5.30 -27.43
CA TYR A 12 24.85 6.13 -26.88
C TYR A 12 25.40 7.48 -26.42
N GLY A 13 25.02 8.55 -27.11
CA GLY A 13 25.29 9.92 -26.69
C GLY A 13 24.29 10.44 -25.65
N THR A 14 24.62 11.57 -25.01
CA THR A 14 23.66 12.30 -24.18
C THR A 14 22.56 12.89 -25.05
N THR A 15 21.30 12.65 -24.68
CA THR A 15 20.14 13.17 -25.41
C THR A 15 19.50 14.35 -24.66
N PRO A 16 18.70 15.19 -25.34
CA PRO A 16 17.90 16.22 -24.67
C PRO A 16 16.97 15.64 -23.58
N ALA A 17 16.44 14.44 -23.78
CA ALA A 17 15.61 13.76 -22.77
C ALA A 17 16.38 13.46 -21.47
N LEU A 18 17.67 13.10 -21.58
CA LEU A 18 18.54 12.92 -20.42
C LEU A 18 18.78 14.24 -19.68
N ALA A 19 19.02 15.33 -20.41
CA ALA A 19 19.20 16.66 -19.81
C ALA A 19 17.93 17.12 -19.09
N ALA A 20 16.76 16.95 -19.72
CA ALA A 20 15.46 17.29 -19.13
C ALA A 20 15.16 16.48 -17.85
N LEU A 21 15.42 15.17 -17.86
CA LEU A 21 15.23 14.32 -16.68
C LEU A 21 16.14 14.74 -15.52
N ARG A 22 17.42 15.03 -15.78
CA ARG A 22 18.36 15.52 -14.76
C ARG A 22 17.91 16.87 -14.17
N ALA A 23 17.45 17.77 -15.02
CA ALA A 23 16.91 19.06 -14.57
C ALA A 23 15.67 18.87 -13.68
N ALA A 24 14.75 17.97 -14.04
CA ALA A 24 13.58 17.66 -13.23
C ALA A 24 13.96 17.02 -11.88
N GLU A 25 14.91 16.08 -11.86
CA GLU A 25 15.39 15.45 -10.63
C GLU A 25 16.09 16.44 -9.70
N ALA A 26 16.89 17.36 -10.25
CA ALA A 26 17.55 18.43 -9.49
C ALA A 26 16.53 19.44 -8.95
N ALA A 27 15.54 19.84 -9.76
CA ALA A 27 14.46 20.72 -9.32
C ALA A 27 13.60 20.09 -8.21
N ALA A 28 13.44 18.75 -8.22
CA ALA A 28 12.80 17.99 -7.16
C ALA A 28 13.71 17.71 -5.94
N GLY A 29 14.96 18.19 -5.95
CA GLY A 29 15.93 18.00 -4.86
C GLY A 29 16.40 16.57 -4.68
N LEU A 30 16.23 15.67 -5.66
CA LEU A 30 16.56 14.24 -5.52
C LEU A 30 18.07 13.95 -5.48
N ASN A 31 18.89 14.97 -5.73
CA ASN A 31 20.34 14.96 -5.56
C ASN A 31 20.81 15.48 -4.19
N GLN A 32 19.88 15.88 -3.30
CA GLN A 32 20.19 16.41 -1.96
C GLN A 32 19.80 15.42 -0.87
N THR A 33 20.65 15.26 0.13
CA THR A 33 20.42 14.34 1.26
C THR A 33 19.22 14.79 2.11
N GLU A 34 19.05 16.09 2.26
CA GLU A 34 17.99 16.76 3.03
C GLU A 34 16.60 16.35 2.56
N THR A 35 16.42 16.14 1.25
CA THR A 35 15.16 15.67 0.65
C THR A 35 14.76 14.30 1.21
N TYR A 36 15.72 13.39 1.35
CA TYR A 36 15.48 12.05 1.89
C TYR A 36 15.28 12.07 3.41
N LEU A 37 16.00 12.94 4.12
CA LEU A 37 15.78 13.15 5.55
C LEU A 37 14.37 13.67 5.82
N ALA A 38 13.93 14.71 5.09
CA ALA A 38 12.57 15.25 5.19
C ALA A 38 11.49 14.24 4.78
N PHE A 39 11.80 13.31 3.87
CA PHE A 39 10.87 12.22 3.50
C PHE A 39 10.58 11.29 4.69
N THR A 40 11.50 11.14 5.64
CA THR A 40 11.28 10.34 6.86
C THR A 40 10.07 10.83 7.65
N ASP A 41 9.84 12.14 7.73
CA ASP A 41 8.69 12.68 8.45
C ASP A 41 7.37 12.45 7.71
N ARG A 42 7.41 12.33 6.37
CA ARG A 42 6.25 11.87 5.59
C ARG A 42 5.95 10.41 5.91
N ILE A 43 6.96 9.53 5.93
CA ILE A 43 6.80 8.11 6.32
C ILE A 43 6.17 7.99 7.72
N ARG A 44 6.68 8.75 8.70
CA ARG A 44 6.14 8.77 10.07
C ARG A 44 4.71 9.28 10.13
N ARG A 45 4.33 10.25 9.30
CA ARG A 45 2.94 10.73 9.18
C ARG A 45 2.03 9.65 8.60
N THR A 46 2.43 9.00 7.51
CA THR A 46 1.69 7.88 6.92
C THR A 46 1.46 6.75 7.92
N ARG A 47 2.50 6.35 8.68
CA ARG A 47 2.37 5.34 9.75
C ARG A 47 1.33 5.75 10.80
N ARG A 48 1.43 6.98 11.31
CA ARG A 48 0.49 7.49 12.33
C ARG A 48 -0.93 7.59 11.79
N SER A 49 -1.10 7.96 10.53
CA SER A 49 -2.41 8.03 9.87
C SER A 49 -3.07 6.65 9.79
N LEU A 50 -2.32 5.63 9.36
CA LEU A 50 -2.84 4.26 9.27
C LEU A 50 -3.16 3.67 10.64
N LEU A 51 -2.25 3.82 11.62
CA LEU A 51 -2.48 3.31 12.97
C LEU A 51 -3.67 3.98 13.64
N ARG A 52 -3.85 5.29 13.45
CA ARG A 52 -5.02 6.01 13.99
C ARG A 52 -6.32 5.44 13.44
N PHE A 53 -6.38 5.20 12.13
CA PHE A 53 -7.54 4.56 11.51
C PHE A 53 -7.80 3.18 12.10
N LEU A 54 -6.79 2.31 12.17
CA LEU A 54 -6.96 0.94 12.65
C LEU A 54 -7.37 0.87 14.13
N ILE A 55 -6.78 1.72 14.98
CA ILE A 55 -7.16 1.83 16.39
C ILE A 55 -8.62 2.31 16.51
N GLN A 56 -8.99 3.35 15.77
CA GLN A 56 -10.35 3.87 15.77
C GLN A 56 -11.36 2.80 15.31
N ALA A 57 -11.08 2.07 14.23
CA ALA A 57 -11.94 1.00 13.76
C ALA A 57 -12.13 -0.09 14.83
N GLN A 58 -11.06 -0.45 15.55
CA GLN A 58 -11.12 -1.42 16.64
C GLN A 58 -11.94 -0.90 17.83
N GLU A 59 -11.78 0.37 18.22
CA GLU A 59 -12.56 1.02 19.30
C GLU A 59 -14.05 1.11 18.95
N GLU A 60 -14.38 1.29 17.67
CA GLU A 60 -15.75 1.26 17.12
C GLU A 60 -16.31 -0.16 16.99
N GLY A 61 -15.52 -1.20 17.27
CA GLY A 61 -15.89 -2.60 17.06
C GLY A 61 -16.05 -3.00 15.59
N SER A 62 -15.52 -2.19 14.66
CA SER A 62 -15.58 -2.43 13.23
C SER A 62 -14.59 -3.50 12.79
N MET A 63 -15.01 -4.38 11.89
CA MET A 63 -14.13 -5.37 11.27
C MET A 63 -13.39 -4.76 10.08
N VAL A 64 -12.05 -4.85 10.12
CA VAL A 64 -11.18 -4.52 8.98
C VAL A 64 -10.67 -5.81 8.33
N ALA A 65 -10.93 -5.96 7.04
CA ALA A 65 -10.30 -6.97 6.19
C ALA A 65 -9.33 -6.31 5.21
N GLY A 66 -8.30 -7.04 4.78
CA GLY A 66 -7.39 -6.63 3.72
C GLY A 66 -7.81 -7.15 2.35
N TYR A 67 -7.47 -6.41 1.30
CA TYR A 67 -7.47 -6.89 -0.07
C TYR A 67 -6.04 -6.91 -0.62
N GLY A 68 -5.64 -8.05 -1.16
CA GLY A 68 -4.33 -8.38 -1.71
C GLY A 68 -3.29 -8.76 -0.66
N ALA A 69 -2.30 -9.55 -1.07
CA ALA A 69 -1.11 -9.88 -0.29
C ALA A 69 0.19 -9.51 -1.06
N PRO A 70 0.44 -8.21 -1.36
CA PRO A 70 1.64 -7.80 -2.09
C PRO A 70 2.84 -7.56 -1.16
N ALA A 71 4.06 -7.71 -1.69
CA ALA A 71 5.30 -7.47 -0.92
C ALA A 71 5.34 -6.09 -0.26
N LYS A 72 4.92 -5.03 -0.97
CA LYS A 72 4.86 -3.66 -0.44
C LYS A 72 3.86 -3.48 0.72
N GLY A 73 2.75 -4.23 0.70
CA GLY A 73 1.77 -4.25 1.77
C GLY A 73 2.39 -4.85 3.02
N ASN A 74 3.13 -5.95 2.87
CA ASN A 74 3.83 -6.59 3.99
C ASN A 74 4.84 -5.65 4.65
N THR A 75 5.64 -4.91 3.86
CA THR A 75 6.57 -3.91 4.42
C THR A 75 5.84 -2.83 5.22
N LEU A 76 4.74 -2.31 4.69
CA LEU A 76 3.92 -1.30 5.36
C LEU A 76 3.38 -1.82 6.70
N LEU A 77 2.74 -2.99 6.70
CA LEU A 77 2.10 -3.54 7.89
C LEU A 77 3.14 -3.91 8.96
N ASN A 78 4.26 -4.54 8.58
CA ASN A 78 5.35 -4.83 9.50
C ASN A 78 5.96 -3.55 10.09
N TYR A 79 6.20 -2.52 9.27
CA TYR A 79 6.73 -1.24 9.75
C TYR A 79 5.76 -0.55 10.73
N CYS A 80 4.46 -0.68 10.50
CA CYS A 80 3.45 -0.11 11.39
C CYS A 80 3.29 -0.92 12.68
N GLY A 81 3.68 -2.21 12.70
CA GLY A 81 3.43 -3.13 13.81
C GLY A 81 1.99 -3.62 13.83
N VAL A 82 1.38 -3.77 12.65
CA VAL A 82 -0.01 -4.22 12.48
C VAL A 82 -0.04 -5.74 12.40
N ASP A 83 -0.93 -6.38 13.16
CA ASP A 83 -1.14 -7.83 13.18
C ASP A 83 -2.62 -8.19 13.01
N ALA A 84 -2.96 -9.45 13.29
CA ALA A 84 -4.31 -10.00 13.16
C ALA A 84 -5.33 -9.40 14.14
N SER A 85 -4.91 -8.63 15.17
CA SER A 85 -5.83 -7.91 16.05
C SER A 85 -6.45 -6.69 15.38
N PHE A 86 -5.74 -6.08 14.43
CA PHE A 86 -6.21 -4.92 13.66
C PHE A 86 -6.84 -5.30 12.32
N ILE A 87 -6.33 -6.34 11.67
CA ILE A 87 -6.81 -6.80 10.36
C ILE A 87 -7.12 -8.29 10.46
N ALA A 88 -8.41 -8.65 10.44
CA ALA A 88 -8.86 -10.02 10.71
C ALA A 88 -8.28 -11.04 9.73
N PHE A 89 -8.26 -10.68 8.44
CA PHE A 89 -7.67 -11.47 7.36
C PHE A 89 -7.42 -10.56 6.15
N THR A 90 -6.67 -11.04 5.17
CA THR A 90 -6.64 -10.45 3.83
C THR A 90 -7.10 -11.47 2.78
N VAL A 91 -7.59 -11.03 1.63
CA VAL A 91 -7.88 -11.91 0.50
C VAL A 91 -6.91 -11.69 -0.65
N ASP A 92 -6.61 -12.73 -1.43
CA ASP A 92 -5.83 -12.56 -2.68
C ASP A 92 -6.40 -13.46 -3.78
N ARG A 93 -6.47 -12.95 -5.01
CA ARG A 93 -6.98 -13.70 -6.17
C ARG A 93 -6.05 -14.85 -6.57
N SER A 94 -4.76 -14.76 -6.26
CA SER A 94 -3.78 -15.80 -6.57
C SER A 94 -4.00 -17.04 -5.70
N PRO A 95 -4.39 -18.20 -6.26
CA PRO A 95 -4.62 -19.42 -5.48
C PRO A 95 -3.40 -19.85 -4.65
N HIS A 96 -2.19 -19.64 -5.17
CA HIS A 96 -0.93 -19.98 -4.49
C HIS A 96 -0.69 -19.23 -3.17
N LYS A 97 -1.40 -18.12 -2.92
CA LYS A 97 -1.27 -17.36 -1.66
C LYS A 97 -2.38 -17.70 -0.67
N GLN A 98 -3.47 -18.31 -1.12
CA GLN A 98 -4.61 -18.62 -0.26
C GLN A 98 -4.25 -19.77 0.70
N GLY A 99 -4.79 -19.72 1.93
CA GLY A 99 -4.43 -20.65 2.99
C GLY A 99 -3.05 -20.42 3.60
N THR A 100 -2.39 -19.30 3.27
CA THR A 100 -1.10 -18.89 3.86
C THR A 100 -1.28 -17.72 4.84
N TRP A 101 -0.18 -17.17 5.33
CA TRP A 101 -0.16 -16.00 6.20
C TRP A 101 0.78 -14.94 5.66
N LEU A 102 0.45 -13.67 5.91
CA LEU A 102 1.36 -12.58 5.62
C LEU A 102 2.64 -12.72 6.47
N PRO A 103 3.83 -12.58 5.86
CA PRO A 103 5.10 -12.73 6.56
C PRO A 103 5.26 -11.65 7.64
N GLY A 104 5.68 -12.07 8.83
CA GLY A 104 5.87 -11.23 10.02
C GLY A 104 4.57 -10.95 10.77
N THR A 105 3.59 -10.34 10.11
CA THR A 105 2.31 -9.93 10.73
C THR A 105 1.35 -11.08 11.02
N ARG A 106 1.55 -12.23 10.37
CA ARG A 106 0.76 -13.46 10.52
C ARG A 106 -0.75 -13.28 10.30
N ILE A 107 -1.14 -12.31 9.49
CA ILE A 107 -2.53 -12.14 9.06
C ILE A 107 -2.86 -13.24 8.04
N PRO A 108 -3.94 -14.02 8.21
CA PRO A 108 -4.28 -15.09 7.28
C PRO A 108 -4.68 -14.56 5.90
N VAL A 109 -4.32 -15.28 4.85
CA VAL A 109 -4.64 -14.97 3.45
C VAL A 109 -5.71 -15.95 2.96
N LEU A 110 -6.90 -15.44 2.67
CA LEU A 110 -8.08 -16.21 2.26
C LEU A 110 -8.41 -16.01 0.78
N ALA A 111 -9.35 -16.80 0.28
CA ALA A 111 -9.94 -16.57 -1.04
C ALA A 111 -10.92 -15.38 -1.02
N PRO A 112 -11.15 -14.69 -2.16
CA PRO A 112 -11.98 -13.47 -2.21
C PRO A 112 -13.40 -13.61 -1.64
N ASN A 113 -14.02 -14.78 -1.78
CA ASN A 113 -15.37 -15.06 -1.27
C ASN A 113 -15.48 -14.94 0.26
N ALA A 114 -14.36 -14.95 1.00
CA ALA A 114 -14.37 -14.72 2.44
C ALA A 114 -14.88 -13.31 2.80
N ILE A 115 -14.75 -12.33 1.90
CA ILE A 115 -15.29 -10.97 2.09
C ILE A 115 -16.83 -11.01 2.17
N ASP A 116 -17.48 -11.76 1.29
CA ASP A 116 -18.95 -11.83 1.22
C ASP A 116 -19.56 -12.55 2.43
N VAL A 117 -18.81 -13.51 2.99
CA VAL A 117 -19.19 -14.25 4.19
C VAL A 117 -18.99 -13.40 5.45
N ALA A 118 -17.84 -12.74 5.57
CA ALA A 118 -17.48 -11.97 6.77
C ALA A 118 -18.16 -10.59 6.83
N ARG A 119 -18.50 -10.00 5.67
CA ARG A 119 -19.08 -8.66 5.52
C ARG A 119 -18.37 -7.59 6.37
N PRO A 120 -17.07 -7.33 6.13
CA PRO A 120 -16.30 -6.38 6.91
C PRO A 120 -16.82 -4.95 6.73
N ASP A 121 -16.67 -4.11 7.75
CA ASP A 121 -17.00 -2.68 7.72
C ASP A 121 -16.00 -1.89 6.87
N TYR A 122 -14.74 -2.35 6.83
CA TYR A 122 -13.68 -1.73 6.05
C TYR A 122 -12.88 -2.76 5.24
N LEU A 123 -12.59 -2.39 3.98
CA LEU A 123 -11.70 -3.15 3.10
C LEU A 123 -10.43 -2.36 2.79
N LEU A 124 -9.33 -2.72 3.46
CA LEU A 124 -8.03 -2.09 3.30
C LEU A 124 -7.30 -2.60 2.05
N ILE A 125 -7.10 -1.73 1.07
CA ILE A 125 -6.45 -2.07 -0.20
C ILE A 125 -4.92 -2.00 -0.07
N LEU A 126 -4.28 -3.16 0.09
CA LEU A 126 -2.83 -3.29 0.18
C LEU A 126 -2.08 -3.12 -1.17
N PRO A 127 -2.63 -3.51 -2.33
CA PRO A 127 -2.08 -3.14 -3.63
C PRO A 127 -2.68 -1.79 -4.08
N TRP A 128 -2.40 -0.72 -3.33
CA TRP A 128 -2.95 0.63 -3.55
C TRP A 128 -2.68 1.24 -4.95
N ASN A 129 -1.80 0.65 -5.76
CA ASN A 129 -1.59 1.08 -7.15
C ASN A 129 -2.70 0.58 -8.10
N LEU A 130 -3.51 -0.39 -7.64
CA LEU A 130 -4.66 -0.95 -8.34
C LEU A 130 -5.96 -0.60 -7.61
N ALA A 131 -5.96 0.46 -6.81
CA ALA A 131 -7.09 0.78 -5.94
C ALA A 131 -8.38 0.96 -6.74
N ASP A 132 -8.34 1.70 -7.85
CA ASP A 132 -9.54 1.96 -8.66
C ASP A 132 -10.11 0.67 -9.26
N GLU A 133 -9.27 -0.16 -9.89
CA GLU A 133 -9.65 -1.47 -10.44
C GLU A 133 -10.23 -2.41 -9.37
N ILE A 134 -9.63 -2.42 -8.17
CA ILE A 134 -10.10 -3.25 -7.06
C ILE A 134 -11.43 -2.74 -6.51
N MET A 135 -11.60 -1.43 -6.40
CA MET A 135 -12.86 -0.82 -5.96
C MET A 135 -13.99 -1.10 -6.97
N GLU A 136 -13.70 -1.08 -8.26
CA GLU A 136 -14.65 -1.49 -9.30
C GLU A 136 -15.03 -2.97 -9.16
N HIS A 137 -14.05 -3.86 -9.06
CA HIS A 137 -14.30 -5.30 -8.92
C HIS A 137 -15.00 -5.71 -7.63
N MET A 138 -14.79 -4.96 -6.55
CA MET A 138 -15.40 -5.20 -5.25
C MET A 138 -16.54 -4.23 -4.96
N ALA A 139 -17.12 -3.55 -5.96
CA ALA A 139 -18.11 -2.50 -5.74
C ALA A 139 -19.34 -2.98 -4.94
N HIS A 140 -19.70 -4.26 -5.07
CA HIS A 140 -20.82 -4.91 -4.35
C HIS A 140 -20.65 -4.89 -2.83
N VAL A 141 -19.43 -4.73 -2.30
CA VAL A 141 -19.21 -4.63 -0.84
C VAL A 141 -19.91 -3.43 -0.21
N ARG A 142 -20.21 -2.42 -1.01
CA ARG A 142 -20.98 -1.23 -0.60
C ARG A 142 -22.43 -1.57 -0.24
N GLU A 143 -22.98 -2.69 -0.71
CA GLU A 143 -24.37 -3.11 -0.45
C GLU A 143 -24.65 -3.34 1.04
N TRP A 144 -23.64 -3.71 1.83
CA TRP A 144 -23.75 -3.81 3.29
C TRP A 144 -23.02 -2.67 4.02
N GLY A 145 -22.62 -1.62 3.30
CA GLY A 145 -21.98 -0.45 3.89
C GLY A 145 -20.47 -0.57 4.11
N CYS A 146 -19.80 -1.56 3.52
CA CYS A 146 -18.34 -1.64 3.57
C CYS A 146 -17.70 -0.41 2.90
N ARG A 147 -16.70 0.17 3.56
CA ARG A 147 -15.93 1.30 3.04
C ARG A 147 -14.52 0.87 2.63
N PHE A 148 -14.05 1.38 1.50
CA PHE A 148 -12.69 1.11 1.05
C PHE A 148 -11.70 1.98 1.79
N VAL A 149 -10.51 1.43 2.05
CA VAL A 149 -9.43 2.17 2.72
C VAL A 149 -8.15 2.09 1.90
N ILE A 150 -7.60 3.24 1.53
CA ILE A 150 -6.30 3.34 0.86
C ILE A 150 -5.28 3.80 1.91
N PRO A 151 -4.22 3.03 2.21
CA PRO A 151 -3.36 3.30 3.35
C PRO A 151 -2.41 4.50 3.18
N ILE A 152 -1.98 4.78 1.94
CA ILE A 152 -0.93 5.76 1.62
C ILE A 152 -1.35 6.70 0.48
N PRO A 153 -0.74 7.89 0.32
CA PRO A 153 0.29 8.52 1.16
C PRO A 153 -0.24 8.98 2.53
N GLU A 154 -1.55 9.20 2.62
CA GLU A 154 -2.31 9.39 3.86
C GLU A 154 -3.50 8.44 3.81
N THR A 155 -3.93 7.94 4.97
CA THR A 155 -5.01 6.97 5.01
C THR A 155 -6.32 7.65 4.65
N ARG A 156 -6.95 7.16 3.58
CA ARG A 156 -8.21 7.69 3.05
C ARG A 156 -9.29 6.62 3.12
N ILE A 157 -10.42 6.98 3.69
CA ILE A 157 -11.63 6.17 3.71
C ILE A 157 -12.53 6.66 2.58
N LEU A 158 -12.97 5.73 1.73
CA LEU A 158 -13.81 6.00 0.57
C LEU A 158 -15.12 5.26 0.76
N ALA A 159 -16.22 6.02 0.78
CA ALA A 159 -17.57 5.50 0.80
C ALA A 159 -17.97 4.96 -0.57
#